data_AF-A0A427BR05-F1
#
_entry.id   AF-A0A427BR05-F1
#
_cell.length_a   1.000
_cell.length_b   1.000
_cell.length_c   1.000
_cell.angle_alpha   90.00
_cell.angle_beta   90.00
_cell.angle_gamma   90.00
#
_symmetry.space_group_name_H-M   'P 1'
#
loop_
_entity.id
_entity.type
_entity.pdbx_description
1 polymer ?
#
loop_
_entity_poly.entity_id
_entity_poly.type
_entity_poly.pdbx_seq_one_letter_code
_entity_poly.pdbx_strand_id
1 'polypeptide(L)'
;MFSCKKENNIVTPVIHENVITMNSISDNYDSITTKVKKLGDEEAYSELFYHLKDSNFEGRTDSLMVYSKIMAEKYHFEKAYIDYLDAITEKYGIENDIGNYSTINLSQLKSKEKQEIIDWLSKMVEKGIITEKQFQEVKK
;
A
#
# COMPACT_ATOMS: atom_id res chain seq x y z
N MET A 1 -69.52 -7.43 15.55
CA MET A 1 -68.78 -6.31 14.93
C MET A 1 -67.65 -5.96 15.89
N PHE A 2 -66.36 -6.05 15.59
CA PHE A 2 -65.62 -5.99 14.33
C PHE A 2 -64.53 -7.08 14.30
N SER A 3 -64.38 -7.73 13.14
CA SER A 3 -63.26 -8.62 12.82
C SER A 3 -62.16 -7.78 12.18
N CYS A 4 -60.94 -7.80 12.75
CA CYS A 4 -59.74 -7.20 12.16
C CYS A 4 -58.75 -8.29 11.74
N LYS A 5 -58.79 -8.57 10.43
CA LYS A 5 -57.68 -8.77 9.46
C LYS A 5 -56.39 -9.51 9.89
N LYS A 6 -56.26 -10.70 9.31
CA LYS A 6 -55.11 -11.36 8.64
C LYS A 6 -53.84 -10.51 8.43
N GLU A 7 -52.68 -11.04 8.78
CA GLU A 7 -51.42 -10.82 8.03
C GLU A 7 -50.40 -11.96 8.26
N ASN A 8 -49.66 -12.27 7.18
CA ASN A 8 -48.88 -13.48 6.99
C ASN A 8 -47.51 -13.36 7.66
N ASN A 9 -47.13 -14.34 8.50
CA ASN A 9 -45.75 -14.49 8.95
C ASN A 9 -44.91 -15.06 7.79
N ILE A 10 -44.38 -14.18 6.94
CA ILE A 10 -43.21 -14.48 6.12
C ILE A 10 -42.02 -14.47 7.08
N VAL A 11 -41.48 -15.65 7.39
CA VAL A 11 -40.17 -15.77 8.03
C VAL A 11 -39.13 -15.36 6.99
N THR A 12 -38.74 -14.10 6.99
CA THR A 12 -37.51 -13.67 6.32
C THR A 12 -36.34 -14.34 7.05
N PRO A 13 -35.41 -15.02 6.35
CA PRO A 13 -34.18 -15.43 6.97
C PRO A 13 -33.47 -14.16 7.40
N VAL A 14 -33.15 -14.05 8.69
CA VAL A 14 -32.21 -13.06 9.19
C VAL A 14 -30.90 -13.39 8.48
N ILE A 15 -30.59 -12.63 7.43
CA ILE A 15 -29.23 -12.55 6.91
C ILE A 15 -28.45 -11.97 8.07
N HIS A 16 -27.73 -12.83 8.77
CA HIS A 16 -26.67 -12.39 9.66
C HIS A 16 -25.69 -11.65 8.77
N GLU A 17 -25.83 -10.33 8.70
CA GLU A 17 -24.73 -9.47 8.34
C GLU A 17 -23.59 -9.88 9.26
N ASN A 18 -22.53 -10.46 8.68
CA ASN A 18 -21.29 -10.65 9.40
C ASN A 18 -20.80 -9.25 9.75
N VAL A 19 -21.21 -8.76 10.90
CA VAL A 19 -20.56 -7.65 11.58
C VAL A 19 -19.17 -8.16 11.88
N ILE A 20 -18.22 -7.81 11.01
CA ILE A 20 -16.80 -8.06 11.21
C ILE A 20 -16.41 -7.23 12.43
N THR A 21 -16.52 -7.85 13.60
CA THR A 21 -15.94 -7.32 14.83
C THR A 21 -14.43 -7.32 14.64
N MET A 22 -13.78 -6.20 14.98
CA MET A 22 -12.34 -5.89 14.80
C MET A 22 -11.35 -6.89 15.45
N ASN A 23 -11.82 -8.01 16.02
CA ASN A 23 -11.00 -9.08 16.60
C ASN A 23 -10.56 -10.16 15.59
N SER A 24 -10.96 -10.07 14.32
CA SER A 24 -10.55 -11.01 13.24
C SER A 24 -9.28 -10.58 12.48
N ILE A 25 -8.73 -9.40 12.81
CA ILE A 25 -7.63 -8.78 12.05
C ILE A 25 -6.29 -9.50 12.31
N SER A 26 -6.03 -10.02 13.50
CA SER A 26 -4.73 -10.67 13.81
C SER A 26 -4.51 -11.95 13.02
N ASP A 27 -5.54 -12.80 12.91
CA ASP A 27 -5.48 -14.06 12.17
C ASP A 27 -5.40 -13.83 10.66
N ASN A 28 -5.95 -12.70 10.20
CA ASN A 28 -5.88 -12.30 8.79
C ASN A 28 -4.53 -11.64 8.43
N TYR A 29 -3.94 -10.84 9.33
CA TYR A 29 -2.69 -10.13 9.05
C TYR A 29 -1.50 -11.07 8.82
N ASP A 30 -1.32 -12.09 9.66
CA ASP A 30 -0.24 -13.07 9.47
C ASP A 30 -0.42 -13.88 8.18
N SER A 31 -1.66 -14.20 7.83
CA SER A 31 -2.02 -14.87 6.57
C SER A 31 -1.70 -13.99 5.36
N ILE A 32 -2.17 -12.74 5.37
CA ILE A 32 -1.91 -11.74 4.31
C ILE A 32 -0.41 -11.53 4.12
N THR A 33 0.31 -11.23 5.20
CA THR A 33 1.76 -10.97 5.11
C THR A 33 2.53 -12.21 4.65
N THR A 34 2.07 -13.42 4.98
CA THR A 34 2.64 -14.67 4.47
C THR A 34 2.43 -14.80 2.96
N LYS A 35 1.21 -14.52 2.46
CA LYS A 35 0.91 -14.55 1.02
C LYS A 35 1.77 -13.54 0.26
N VAL A 36 1.93 -12.32 0.77
CA VAL A 36 2.81 -11.30 0.17
C VAL A 36 4.26 -11.78 0.15
N LYS A 37 4.81 -12.20 1.30
CA LYS A 37 6.24 -12.56 1.43
C LYS A 37 6.63 -13.82 0.65
N LYS A 38 5.75 -14.83 0.63
CA LYS A 38 6.06 -16.17 0.10
C LYS A 38 5.51 -16.42 -1.29
N LEU A 39 4.35 -15.85 -1.61
CA LEU A 39 3.63 -16.14 -2.86
C LEU A 39 3.64 -14.96 -3.84
N GLY A 40 3.91 -13.75 -3.37
CA GLY A 40 3.80 -12.57 -4.23
C GLY A 40 2.36 -12.27 -4.62
N ASP A 41 1.42 -12.56 -3.72
CA ASP A 41 -0.01 -12.40 -3.95
C ASP A 41 -0.36 -10.90 -4.02
N GLU A 42 -0.74 -10.43 -5.22
CA GLU A 42 -1.04 -9.02 -5.49
C GLU A 42 -2.32 -8.53 -4.81
N GLU A 43 -3.32 -9.41 -4.61
CA GLU A 43 -4.57 -9.09 -3.93
C GLU A 43 -4.30 -8.92 -2.43
N ALA A 44 -3.59 -9.87 -1.83
CA ALA A 44 -3.16 -9.77 -0.44
C ALA A 44 -2.24 -8.57 -0.23
N TYR A 45 -1.37 -8.24 -1.19
CA TYR A 45 -0.55 -7.05 -1.12
C TYR A 45 -1.38 -5.77 -1.15
N SER A 46 -2.41 -5.72 -2.00
CA SER A 46 -3.31 -4.56 -2.07
C SER A 46 -4.09 -4.39 -0.77
N GLU A 47 -4.61 -5.48 -0.20
CA GLU A 47 -5.27 -5.46 1.12
C GLU A 47 -4.32 -4.98 2.22
N LEU A 48 -3.09 -5.52 2.25
CA LEU A 48 -2.05 -5.11 3.19
C LEU A 48 -1.69 -3.63 3.05
N PHE A 49 -1.57 -3.15 1.81
CA PHE A 49 -1.22 -1.76 1.51
C PHE A 49 -2.24 -0.80 2.13
N TYR A 50 -3.54 -1.02 1.90
CA TYR A 50 -4.58 -0.16 2.46
C TYR A 50 -4.66 -0.27 3.98
N HIS A 51 -4.53 -1.48 4.53
CA HIS A 51 -4.47 -1.67 5.98
C HIS A 51 -3.32 -0.87 6.62
N LEU A 52 -2.15 -0.84 5.98
CA LEU A 52 -1.01 -0.05 6.45
C LEU A 52 -1.23 1.45 6.25
N LYS A 53 -1.85 1.91 5.14
CA LYS A 53 -2.14 3.33 4.93
C LYS A 53 -3.03 3.92 6.03
N ASP A 54 -3.92 3.11 6.60
CA ASP A 54 -4.82 3.49 7.71
C ASP A 54 -4.15 3.47 9.10
N SER A 55 -2.91 2.99 9.20
CA SER A 55 -2.15 2.90 10.46
C SER A 55 -1.37 4.18 10.80
N ASN A 56 -0.64 4.18 11.94
CA ASN A 56 0.17 5.32 12.35
C ASN A 56 1.34 5.58 11.39
N PHE A 57 1.80 6.83 11.32
CA PHE A 57 2.77 7.31 10.31
C PHE A 57 4.08 6.50 10.25
N GLU A 58 4.78 6.35 11.38
CA GLU A 58 6.11 5.72 11.40
C GLU A 58 6.04 4.21 11.13
N GLY A 59 5.08 3.52 11.77
CA GLY A 59 4.85 2.09 11.54
C GLY A 59 4.39 1.79 10.12
N ARG A 60 3.62 2.70 9.51
CA ARG A 60 3.16 2.62 8.13
C ARG A 60 4.31 2.67 7.14
N THR A 61 5.14 3.73 7.17
CA THR A 61 6.16 3.93 6.13
C THR A 61 7.20 2.81 6.14
N ASP A 62 7.62 2.35 7.32
CA ASP A 62 8.60 1.26 7.44
C ASP A 62 8.04 -0.07 6.93
N SER A 63 6.79 -0.39 7.30
CA SER A 63 6.13 -1.61 6.85
C SER A 63 5.89 -1.57 5.34
N LEU A 64 5.39 -0.45 4.80
CA LEU A 64 5.17 -0.28 3.36
C LEU A 64 6.47 -0.42 2.58
N MET A 65 7.58 0.18 3.03
CA MET A 65 8.89 0.00 2.40
C MET A 65 9.29 -1.48 2.34
N VAL A 66 9.11 -2.23 3.43
CA VAL A 66 9.46 -3.68 3.46
C VAL A 66 8.62 -4.48 2.46
N TYR A 67 7.30 -4.36 2.51
CA TYR A 67 6.41 -5.19 1.68
C TYR A 67 6.46 -4.79 0.21
N SER A 68 6.52 -3.49 -0.08
CA SER A 68 6.65 -2.97 -1.44
C SER A 68 7.97 -3.41 -2.06
N LYS A 69 9.07 -3.37 -1.31
CA LYS A 69 10.37 -3.85 -1.82
C LYS A 69 10.34 -5.34 -2.16
N ILE A 70 9.70 -6.17 -1.33
CA ILE A 70 9.54 -7.60 -1.62
C ILE A 70 8.76 -7.80 -2.92
N MET A 71 7.62 -7.13 -3.06
CA MET A 71 6.79 -7.25 -4.26
C MET A 71 7.48 -6.73 -5.52
N ALA A 72 8.20 -5.61 -5.40
CA ALA A 72 8.97 -5.02 -6.50
C ALA A 72 10.16 -5.90 -6.91
N GLU A 73 11.06 -6.24 -5.99
CA GLU A 73 12.33 -6.88 -6.33
C GLU A 73 12.21 -8.38 -6.57
N LYS A 74 11.37 -9.09 -5.80
CA LYS A 74 11.24 -10.56 -5.89
C LYS A 74 10.18 -11.00 -6.88
N TYR A 75 9.06 -10.27 -6.95
CA TYR A 75 7.90 -10.65 -7.77
C TYR A 75 7.71 -9.74 -8.98
N HIS A 76 8.54 -8.71 -9.14
CA HIS A 76 8.53 -7.79 -10.28
C HIS A 76 7.17 -7.09 -10.48
N PHE A 77 6.45 -6.87 -9.38
CA PHE A 77 5.18 -6.15 -9.41
C PHE A 77 5.44 -4.65 -9.55
N GLU A 78 5.17 -4.08 -10.74
CA GLU A 78 5.54 -2.70 -11.09
C GLU A 78 4.97 -1.66 -10.12
N LYS A 79 3.71 -1.81 -9.71
CA LYS A 79 3.06 -0.90 -8.75
C LYS A 79 3.86 -0.78 -7.44
N ALA A 80 4.46 -1.88 -6.99
CA ALA A 80 5.20 -1.89 -5.73
C ALA A 80 6.50 -1.07 -5.78
N TYR A 81 7.05 -0.78 -6.97
CA TYR A 81 8.15 0.17 -7.09
C TYR A 81 7.71 1.60 -6.79
N ILE A 82 6.52 1.98 -7.26
CA ILE A 82 5.91 3.28 -7.00
C ILE A 82 5.49 3.39 -5.53
N ASP A 83 4.88 2.35 -4.98
CA ASP A 83 4.47 2.31 -3.57
C ASP A 83 5.67 2.43 -2.61
N TYR A 84 6.80 1.79 -2.95
CA TYR A 84 8.04 1.97 -2.18
C TYR A 84 8.53 3.42 -2.25
N LEU A 85 8.53 4.02 -3.45
CA LEU A 85 8.98 5.40 -3.64
C LEU A 85 8.10 6.36 -2.82
N ASP A 86 6.78 6.21 -2.87
CA ASP A 86 5.83 6.96 -2.04
C ASP A 86 6.19 6.84 -0.55
N ALA A 87 6.34 5.61 -0.06
CA ALA A 87 6.62 5.35 1.35
C ALA A 87 7.97 5.93 1.83
N ILE A 88 9.05 5.79 1.05
CA ILE A 88 10.36 6.34 1.43
C ILE A 88 10.38 7.87 1.34
N THR A 89 9.70 8.47 0.36
CA THR A 89 9.58 9.94 0.30
C THR A 89 8.74 10.48 1.45
N GLU A 90 7.64 9.81 1.78
CA GLU A 90 6.77 10.15 2.91
C GLU A 90 7.55 10.09 4.22
N LYS A 91 8.33 9.02 4.45
CA LYS A 91 9.18 8.83 5.63
C LYS A 91 10.13 10.02 5.88
N TYR A 92 10.64 10.62 4.81
CA TYR A 92 11.56 11.76 4.89
C TYR A 92 10.87 13.13 4.72
N GLY A 93 9.54 13.17 4.69
CA GLY A 93 8.77 14.41 4.53
C GLY A 93 8.97 15.08 3.17
N ILE A 94 9.28 14.31 2.13
CA ILE A 94 9.46 14.80 0.77
C ILE A 94 8.14 14.70 0.01
N GLU A 95 7.76 15.79 -0.64
CA GLU A 95 6.63 15.80 -1.56
C GLU A 95 6.92 14.95 -2.81
N ASN A 96 6.03 13.99 -3.07
CA ASN A 96 6.11 13.08 -4.20
C ASN A 96 4.76 13.04 -4.92
N ASP A 97 4.62 13.84 -5.96
CA ASP A 97 3.46 13.79 -6.85
C ASP A 97 3.72 12.73 -7.92
N ILE A 98 3.02 11.60 -7.82
CA ILE A 98 3.19 10.47 -8.74
C ILE A 98 2.83 10.94 -10.17
N GLY A 99 3.85 11.01 -11.02
CA GLY A 99 3.73 11.52 -12.40
C GLY A 99 4.41 12.86 -12.61
N ASN A 100 4.76 13.59 -11.54
CA ASN A 100 5.54 14.82 -11.57
C ASN A 100 6.78 14.70 -10.66
N TYR A 101 7.82 14.06 -11.18
CA TYR A 101 9.05 13.77 -10.43
C TYR A 101 9.86 15.03 -10.05
N SER A 102 9.50 16.20 -10.59
CA SER A 102 10.11 17.48 -10.22
C SER A 102 9.74 17.98 -8.82
N THR A 103 8.71 17.39 -8.19
CA THR A 103 8.36 17.70 -6.79
C THR A 103 9.36 17.06 -5.81
N ILE A 104 9.98 15.94 -6.19
CA ILE A 104 10.93 15.22 -5.34
C ILE A 104 12.19 16.06 -5.17
N ASN A 105 12.38 16.58 -3.95
CA ASN A 105 13.52 17.41 -3.58
C ASN A 105 14.36 16.75 -2.49
N LEU A 106 15.51 16.21 -2.90
CA LEU A 106 16.43 15.49 -2.04
C LEU A 106 17.53 16.39 -1.45
N SER A 107 17.61 17.67 -1.84
CA SER A 107 18.77 18.52 -1.54
C SER A 107 19.02 18.69 -0.02
N GLN A 108 17.98 18.56 0.82
CA GLN A 108 18.05 18.69 2.27
C GLN A 108 18.32 17.37 3.02
N LEU A 109 18.33 16.22 2.32
CA LEU A 109 18.57 14.92 2.96
C LEU A 109 20.06 14.68 3.27
N LYS A 110 20.31 13.84 4.27
CA LYS A 110 21.67 13.34 4.53
C LYS A 110 22.11 12.45 3.37
N SER A 111 23.43 12.35 3.16
CA SER A 111 24.00 11.61 2.03
C SER A 111 23.49 10.18 1.91
N LYS A 112 23.31 9.47 3.03
CA LYS A 112 22.82 8.07 3.03
C LYS A 112 21.36 7.98 2.58
N GLU A 113 20.50 8.83 3.12
CA GLU A 113 19.05 8.86 2.84
C GLU A 113 18.81 9.27 1.37
N LYS A 114 19.56 10.27 0.91
CA LYS A 114 19.60 10.70 -0.50
C LYS A 114 19.98 9.57 -1.43
N GLN A 115 21.07 8.85 -1.11
CA GLN A 115 21.55 7.76 -1.95
C GLN A 115 20.52 6.62 -2.04
N GLU A 116 19.83 6.30 -0.94
CA GLU A 116 18.80 5.26 -0.93
C GLU A 116 17.66 5.56 -1.92
N ILE A 117 17.18 6.81 -1.97
CA ILE A 117 16.14 7.20 -2.92
C ILE A 117 16.68 7.24 -4.36
N ILE A 118 17.90 7.75 -4.57
CA ILE A 118 18.53 7.78 -5.90
C ILE A 118 18.73 6.36 -6.45
N ASP A 119 19.19 5.43 -5.62
CA ASP A 119 19.38 4.04 -6.01
C ASP A 119 18.04 3.39 -6.37
N TRP A 120 16.98 3.69 -5.62
CA TRP A 120 15.64 3.19 -5.92
C TRP A 120 15.10 3.74 -7.24
N LEU A 121 15.21 5.05 -7.46
CA LEU A 121 14.80 5.69 -8.72
C LEU A 121 15.60 5.15 -9.91
N SER A 122 16.90 4.90 -9.74
CA SER A 122 17.75 4.32 -10.78
C SER A 122 17.26 2.92 -11.17
N LYS A 123 16.90 2.08 -10.17
CA LYS A 123 16.26 0.79 -10.43
C LYS A 123 14.95 0.92 -11.19
N MET A 124 14.14 1.93 -10.88
CA MET A 124 12.88 2.18 -11.59
C MET A 124 13.12 2.54 -13.07
N VAL A 125 14.20 3.29 -13.37
CA VAL A 125 14.64 3.54 -14.76
C VAL A 125 15.07 2.23 -15.44
N GLU A 126 15.93 1.44 -14.79
CA GLU A 126 16.42 0.16 -15.32
C GLU A 126 15.28 -0.82 -15.64
N LYS A 127 14.21 -0.78 -14.85
CA LYS A 127 13.00 -1.60 -15.04
C LYS A 127 11.98 -1.00 -16.01
N GLY A 128 12.22 0.20 -16.54
CA GLY A 128 11.31 0.88 -17.45
C GLY A 128 10.02 1.41 -16.80
N ILE A 129 9.99 1.48 -15.47
CA ILE A 129 8.84 1.98 -14.68
C ILE A 129 8.76 3.50 -14.78
N ILE A 130 9.92 4.15 -14.86
CA ILE A 130 10.05 5.57 -15.18
C ILE A 130 11.07 5.75 -16.29
N THR A 131 10.98 6.88 -16.97
CA THR A 131 11.95 7.27 -17.99
C THR A 131 13.16 7.95 -17.37
N GLU A 132 14.29 7.94 -18.10
CA GLU A 132 15.47 8.73 -17.73
C GLU A 132 15.13 10.22 -17.57
N LYS A 133 14.24 10.74 -18.41
CA LYS A 133 13.78 12.14 -18.31
C LYS A 133 13.12 12.42 -16.95
N GLN A 134 12.20 11.56 -16.52
CA GLN A 134 11.55 11.67 -15.21
C GLN A 134 12.56 11.58 -14.06
N PHE A 135 13.57 10.71 -14.18
CA PHE A 135 14.64 10.64 -13.17
C PHE A 135 15.48 11.93 -13.09
N GLN A 136 15.72 12.60 -14.21
CA GLN A 136 16.46 13.86 -14.23
C GLN A 136 15.65 15.08 -13.73
N GLU A 137 14.33 14.95 -13.61
CA GLU A 137 13.48 16.01 -13.03
C GLU A 137 13.66 16.11 -11.49
N VAL A 138 14.12 15.04 -10.84
CA VAL A 138 14.36 14.99 -9.39
C VAL A 138 15.47 15.97 -8.99
N LYS A 139 15.19 16.81 -7.99
CA LYS A 139 16.16 17.79 -7.46
C LYS A 139 17.09 17.11 -6.46
N LYS A 140 18.39 17.10 -6.74
CA LYS A 140 19.41 16.34 -6.01
C LYS A 140 20.19 17.20 -5.01
#